data_AF-A0A554VWP3-F1
#
_entry.id   AF-A0A554VWP3-F1
#
_cell.length_a   1.000
_cell.length_b   1.000
_cell.length_c   1.000
_cell.angle_alpha   90.00
_cell.angle_beta   90.00
_cell.angle_gamma   90.00
#
_symmetry.space_group_name_H-M   'P 1'
#
loop_
_entity.id
_entity.type
_entity.pdbx_description
1 polymer ?
#
loop_
_entity_poly.entity_id
_entity_poly.type
_entity_poly.pdbx_seq_one_letter_code
_entity_poly.pdbx_strand_id
1 'polypeptide(L)' 'MRFNAAGTPLAVRRHDGQIWAVAAEPVHWFERCDWWHTGTGAATGSGDLVSVEHWRVQVRVIYPRLGFTAMCVLN' A
#
# COMPACT_ATOMS: atom_id res chain seq x y z
N MET A 1 6.73 -1.25 -1.52
CA MET A 1 6.47 -0.10 -0.62
C MET A 1 7.64 0.04 0.34
N ARG A 2 7.91 1.23 0.88
CA ARG A 2 8.92 1.45 1.93
C ARG A 2 8.23 1.91 3.21
N PHE A 3 8.59 1.31 4.34
CA PHE A 3 8.01 1.60 5.65
C PHE A 3 9.05 2.24 6.58
N ASN A 4 8.59 2.89 7.64
CA ASN A 4 9.42 3.28 8.78
C ASN A 4 9.58 2.10 9.76
N ALA A 5 10.31 2.31 10.86
CA ALA A 5 10.51 1.29 11.90
C ALA A 5 9.21 0.89 12.64
N ALA A 6 8.18 1.75 12.62
CA ALA A 6 6.87 1.49 13.18
C ALA A 6 5.90 0.80 12.20
N GLY A 7 6.35 0.46 10.99
CA GLY A 7 5.50 -0.14 9.96
C GLY A 7 4.59 0.84 9.21
N THR A 8 4.77 2.15 9.36
CA THR A 8 4.01 3.17 8.61
C THR A 8 4.62 3.39 7.23
N PRO A 9 3.82 3.43 6.14
CA PRO A 9 4.33 3.62 4.80
C PRO A 9 4.87 5.04 4.60
N LEU A 10 6.06 5.14 4.02
CA LEU A 10 6.75 6.39 3.72
C LEU A 10 6.80 6.69 2.22
N ALA A 11 6.87 5.64 1.40
CA ALA A 11 6.95 5.79 -0.05
C ALA A 11 6.43 4.56 -0.80
N VAL A 12 5.88 4.81 -1.98
CA VAL A 12 5.44 3.78 -2.93
C VAL A 12 6.33 3.84 -4.16
N ARG A 13 6.77 2.68 -4.63
CA ARG A 13 7.50 2.56 -5.90
C ARG A 13 6.53 2.01 -6.93
N ARG A 14 6.28 2.78 -7.99
CA ARG A 14 5.47 2.36 -9.13
C ARG A 14 6.28 1.38 -10.00
N HIS A 15 5.56 0.57 -10.78
CA HIS A 15 6.14 -0.43 -11.68
C HIS A 15 7.10 0.18 -12.73
N ASP A 16 6.91 1.44 -13.12
CA ASP A 16 7.82 2.19 -14.01
C ASP A 16 9.10 2.71 -13.32
N GLY A 17 9.29 2.39 -12.04
CA GLY A 17 10.45 2.80 -11.25
C GLY A 17 10.30 4.17 -10.56
N GLN A 18 9.20 4.90 -10.77
CA GLN A 18 8.99 6.18 -10.09
C GLN A 18 8.71 5.98 -8.59
N ILE A 19 9.31 6.82 -7.76
CA ILE A 19 9.09 6.83 -6.31
C ILE A 19 8.13 7.97 -5.97
N TRP A 20 7.08 7.65 -5.23
CA TRP A 20 6.09 8.60 -4.74
C TRP A 20 6.16 8.66 -3.21
N ALA A 21 6.29 9.86 -2.67
CA ALA A 21 6.29 10.07 -1.22
C ALA A 21 4.87 10.06 -0.69
N VAL A 22 4.65 9.45 0.48
CA VAL A 22 3.38 9.58 1.21
C VAL A 22 3.23 11.03 1.66
N ALA A 23 2.06 11.61 1.41
CA ALA A 23 1.81 13.06 1.51
C ALA A 23 0.79 13.44 2.59
N ALA A 24 0.13 12.44 3.19
CA ALA A 24 -0.80 12.60 4.30
C ALA A 24 -0.73 11.36 5.19
N GLU A 25 -1.32 11.45 6.38
CA GLU A 25 -1.37 10.33 7.32
C GLU A 25 -2.09 9.12 6.68
N PRO A 26 -1.44 7.95 6.61
CA PRO A 26 -2.05 6.74 6.07
C PRO A 26 -3.24 6.26 6.91
N VAL A 27 -4.25 5.70 6.25
CA VAL A 27 -5.32 4.96 6.94
C VAL A 27 -5.03 3.47 6.83
N HIS A 28 -5.11 2.77 7.96
CA HIS A 28 -4.75 1.37 8.11
C HIS A 28 -5.90 0.62 8.79
N TRP A 29 -6.32 -0.50 8.20
CA TRP A 29 -7.35 -1.37 8.80
C TRP A 29 -7.14 -2.82 8.41
N PHE A 30 -7.80 -3.71 9.14
CA PHE A 30 -7.89 -5.12 8.80
C PHE A 30 -9.31 -5.45 8.35
N GLU A 31 -9.43 -6.22 7.29
CA GLU A 31 -10.69 -6.81 6.83
C GLU A 31 -10.65 -8.32 7.02
N ARG A 32 -11.80 -8.92 7.33
CA ARG A 32 -11.94 -10.37 7.41
C ARG A 32 -12.26 -10.92 6.03
N CYS A 33 -11.42 -11.77 5.47
CA CYS A 33 -11.73 -12.51 4.25
C CYS A 33 -12.16 -13.94 4.57
N ASP A 34 -13.26 -14.35 3.95
CA ASP A 34 -13.66 -15.74 3.90
C ASP A 34 -12.77 -16.45 2.87
N TRP A 35 -11.62 -16.96 3.32
CA TRP A 35 -10.62 -17.57 2.44
C TRP A 35 -11.16 -18.78 1.65
N TRP A 36 -12.27 -19.38 2.08
CA TRP A 36 -12.98 -20.42 1.33
C TRP A 36 -13.81 -19.89 0.16
N HIS A 37 -14.13 -18.60 0.11
CA HIS A 37 -14.86 -17.95 -0.99
C HIS A 37 -13.94 -17.33 -2.06
N THR A 38 -12.71 -16.94 -1.71
CA THR A 38 -11.82 -16.18 -2.60
C THR A 38 -11.00 -17.02 -3.58
N GLY A 39 -11.08 -18.36 -3.54
CA GLY A 39 -10.47 -19.28 -4.54
C GLY A 39 -8.93 -19.27 -4.60
N THR A 40 -8.27 -18.31 -3.96
CA THR A 40 -6.83 -18.25 -3.78
C THR A 40 -6.51 -19.06 -2.53
N GLY A 41 -6.12 -20.32 -2.72
CA GLY A 41 -5.72 -21.18 -1.60
C GLY A 41 -4.70 -20.48 -0.73
N ALA A 42 -4.94 -20.50 0.58
CA ALA A 42 -4.00 -20.04 1.58
C ALA A 42 -2.63 -20.69 1.38
N ALA A 43 -1.57 -19.89 1.35
CA ALA A 43 -0.21 -20.42 1.34
C ALA A 43 0.04 -21.21 2.64
N THR A 44 0.52 -22.46 2.52
CA THR A 44 0.86 -23.31 3.66
C THR A 44 1.82 -22.58 4.60
N GLY A 45 1.45 -22.44 5.87
CA GLY A 45 2.26 -21.78 6.89
C GLY A 45 1.80 -20.36 7.28
N SER A 46 0.73 -19.83 6.67
CA SER A 46 0.14 -18.55 7.12
C SER A 46 -0.79 -18.80 8.32
N GLY A 47 -0.36 -18.38 9.52
CA GLY A 47 -1.07 -18.61 10.79
C GLY A 47 -2.34 -17.78 10.97
N ASP A 48 -2.50 -16.70 10.18
CA ASP A 48 -3.74 -15.94 10.04
C ASP A 48 -4.15 -15.96 8.57
N LEU A 49 -5.28 -16.62 8.28
CA LEU A 49 -5.86 -16.76 6.94
C LEU A 49 -7.07 -15.88 6.73
N VAL A 50 -7.47 -15.14 7.77
CA VAL A 50 -8.73 -14.44 7.81
C VAL A 50 -8.52 -12.94 7.80
N SER A 51 -7.41 -12.43 8.33
CA SER A 51 -7.15 -10.99 8.33
C SER A 51 -6.38 -10.56 7.07
N VAL A 52 -6.99 -9.68 6.28
CA VAL A 52 -6.34 -8.94 5.19
C VAL A 52 -5.99 -7.55 5.71
N GLU A 53 -4.71 -7.21 5.62
CA GLU A 53 -4.22 -5.88 5.96
C GLU A 53 -4.45 -4.92 4.78
N HIS A 54 -5.11 -3.79 5.03
CA HIS A 54 -5.40 -2.78 4.03
C HIS A 54 -4.82 -1.42 4.42
N TRP A 55 -4.28 -0.73 3.41
CA TRP A 55 -3.72 0.60 3.53
C TRP A 55 -4.32 1.52 2.48
N ARG A 56 -4.85 2.66 2.91
CA ARG A 56 -5.18 3.77 2.02
C ARG A 56 -4.13 4.85 2.21
N VAL A 57 -3.39 5.12 1.13
CA VAL A 57 -2.29 6.09 1.15
C VAL A 57 -2.54 7.21 0.15
N GLN A 58 -2.31 8.44 0.59
CA GLN A 58 -2.22 9.59 -0.31
C GLN A 58 -0.76 9.83 -0.63
N VAL A 59 -0.44 9.85 -1.92
CA VAL A 59 0.92 10.02 -2.39
C VAL A 59 1.05 11.31 -3.20
N ARG A 60 2.25 11.88 -3.17
CA ARG A 60 2.64 13.01 -4.00
C ARG A 60 3.64 12.52 -5.04
N VAL A 61 3.32 12.77 -6.29
CA VAL A 61 4.18 12.50 -7.44
C VAL A 61 4.98 13.76 -7.73
N ILE A 62 6.30 13.60 -7.75
CA ILE A 62 7.23 14.61 -8.25
C ILE A 62 7.54 14.21 -9.68
N TYR A 63 7.24 15.09 -10.65
CA TYR A 63 7.60 14.89 -12.05
C TYR A 63 8.87 15.69 -12.36
N PRO A 64 10.08 15.11 -12.16
CA PRO A 64 11.33 15.85 -12.28
C PRO A 64 11.58 16.38 -13.70
N ARG A 65 10.95 15.79 -14.71
CA ARG A 65 11.10 16.22 -16.12
C ARG A 65 10.20 17.39 -16.52
N LEU A 66 9.15 17.68 -15.75
CA LEU A 66 8.10 18.61 -16.17
C LEU A 66 7.77 19.67 -15.11
N GLY A 67 8.46 19.67 -13.96
CA GLY A 67 8.36 20.73 -12.95
C GLY A 67 7.03 20.81 -12.19
N PHE A 68 6.16 19.80 -12.31
CA PHE A 68 4.86 19.78 -11.62
C PHE A 68 4.76 18.70 -10.54
N THR A 69 3.88 18.95 -9.57
CA THR A 69 3.56 18.06 -8.45
C THR A 69 2.09 17.65 -8.57
N ALA A 70 1.80 16.35 -8.58
CA ALA A 70 0.41 15.85 -8.56
C ALA A 70 0.17 15.00 -7.30
N MET A 71 -1.03 15.11 -6.71
CA MET A 71 -1.47 14.27 -5.58
C MET A 71 -2.36 13.14 -6.12
N CYS A 72 -2.08 11.90 -5.72
CA CYS A 72 -2.83 10.72 -6.14
C CYS A 72 -3.19 9.87 -4.92
N VAL A 73 -4.34 9.20 -4.94
CA VAL A 73 -4.77 8.27 -3.88
C VAL A 73 -4.58 6.85 -4.40
N LEU A 74 -3.89 6.01 -3.64
CA LEU A 74 -3.76 4.58 -3.92
C LEU A 74 -4.55 3.78 -2.89
N ASN A 75 -5.17 2.71 -3.36
CA ASN A 75 -5.97 1.76 -2.59
C ASN A 75 -5.44 0.34 -2.83
#